data_AF-A0A6G1X5T9-F1
#
_entry.id   AF-A0A6G1X5T9-F1
#
_cell.length_a   1.000
_cell.length_b   1.000
_cell.length_c   1.000
_cell.angle_alpha   90.00
_cell.angle_beta   90.00
_cell.angle_gamma   90.00
#
_symmetry.space_group_name_H-M   'P 1'
#
loop_
_entity.id
_entity.type
_entity.pdbx_description
1 polymer ?
#
loop_
_entity_poly.entity_id
_entity_poly.type
_entity_poly.pdbx_seq_one_letter_code
_entity_poly.pdbx_strand_id
1 'polypeptide(L)'
;MSQIKIDRYAVVDLCLLAGKILLQSGAETYRVEDTMMRMAASCGLKESHSFVMPTGIMFSTDGDGPTKLTRITDRTTDLHKVAEVNDVSRKISAGILSVSEAHQMLMEIDQSSNTFPKWFQVIAAAIASGCFLVMFQGQWQDFVYAVVAGGLGFIAFLYFHPIIKIKFFSEFLASVVIGAISLFFVSLDLGQELDKIITE
;
A
#
# COMPACT_ATOMS: atom_id res chain seq x y z
N MET A 1 38.46 24.99 5.52
CA MET A 1 37.44 23.94 5.29
C MET A 1 36.08 24.60 5.38
N SER A 2 35.48 24.93 4.25
CA SER A 2 34.11 25.48 4.19
C SER A 2 33.12 24.38 4.56
N GLN A 3 32.43 24.54 5.69
CA GLN A 3 31.24 23.74 5.99
C GLN A 3 30.21 23.99 4.88
N ILE A 4 29.96 23.00 4.04
CA ILE A 4 28.78 22.98 3.17
C ILE A 4 27.60 23.01 4.12
N LYS A 5 26.90 24.16 4.17
CA LYS A 5 25.75 24.37 5.04
C LYS A 5 24.62 23.50 4.50
N ILE A 6 24.47 22.28 5.02
CA ILE A 6 23.37 21.38 4.67
C ILE A 6 22.08 22.11 5.00
N ASP A 7 21.22 22.28 4.00
CA ASP A 7 19.91 22.89 4.20
C ASP A 7 19.04 21.91 5.00
N ARG A 8 18.90 22.20 6.31
CA ARG A 8 18.09 21.39 7.23
C ARG A 8 16.65 21.24 6.73
N TYR A 9 16.10 22.26 6.07
CA TYR A 9 14.74 22.21 5.53
C TYR A 9 14.63 21.21 4.39
N ALA A 10 15.61 21.17 3.49
CA ALA A 10 15.63 20.22 2.37
C ALA A 10 15.68 18.76 2.85
N VAL A 11 16.47 18.47 3.90
CA VAL A 11 16.54 17.12 4.48
C VAL A 11 15.22 16.75 5.16
N VAL A 12 14.59 17.67 5.89
CA VAL A 12 13.28 17.44 6.51
C VAL A 12 12.21 17.18 5.45
N ASP A 13 12.20 17.94 4.35
CA ASP A 13 11.26 17.76 3.25
C ASP A 13 11.47 16.43 2.53
N LEU A 14 12.73 16.04 2.32
CA LEU A 14 13.08 14.72 1.79
C LEU A 14 12.53 13.58 2.68
N CYS A 15 12.77 13.64 4.00
CA CYS A 15 12.30 12.61 4.92
C CYS A 15 10.78 12.56 4.97
N LEU A 16 10.11 13.70 5.00
CA LEU A 16 8.64 13.77 4.98
C LEU A 16 8.05 13.24 3.68
N LEU A 17 8.67 13.51 2.53
CA LEU A 17 8.24 12.98 1.25
C LEU A 17 8.38 11.46 1.21
N ALA A 18 9.53 10.91 1.63
CA ALA A 18 9.73 9.46 1.74
C ALA A 18 8.68 8.84 2.66
N GLY A 19 8.46 9.44 3.84
CA GLY A 19 7.50 8.95 4.81
C GLY A 19 6.07 8.99 4.28
N LYS A 20 5.69 10.08 3.60
CA LYS A 20 4.40 10.24 2.96
C LYS A 20 4.15 9.12 1.94
N ILE A 21 5.08 8.92 1.01
CA ILE A 21 4.96 7.87 -0.02
C ILE A 21 4.81 6.49 0.62
N LEU A 22 5.67 6.16 1.60
CA LEU A 22 5.62 4.86 2.29
C LEU A 22 4.27 4.63 2.99
N LEU A 23 3.80 5.62 3.76
CA LEU A 23 2.55 5.48 4.51
C LEU A 23 1.31 5.46 3.60
N GLN A 24 1.33 6.24 2.51
CA GLN A 24 0.31 6.21 1.46
C GLN A 24 0.29 4.90 0.69
N SER A 25 1.45 4.23 0.58
CA SER A 25 1.61 2.94 -0.11
C SER A 25 1.40 1.73 0.79
N GLY A 26 0.97 1.94 2.05
CA GLY A 26 0.58 0.87 2.96
C GLY A 26 1.71 0.30 3.82
N ALA A 27 2.86 0.98 3.91
CA ALA A 27 3.92 0.60 4.84
C ALA A 27 3.48 0.73 6.30
N GLU A 28 4.02 -0.13 7.16
CA GLU A 28 3.80 -0.11 8.61
C GLU A 28 4.44 1.14 9.24
N THR A 29 3.77 1.75 10.22
CA THR A 29 4.18 3.05 10.79
C THR A 29 5.60 3.04 11.35
N TYR A 30 6.01 1.99 12.06
CA TYR A 30 7.37 1.89 12.60
C TYR A 30 8.44 1.79 11.49
N ARG A 31 8.11 1.18 10.33
CA ARG A 31 9.03 1.13 9.18
C ARG A 31 9.17 2.50 8.52
N VAL A 32 8.08 3.27 8.50
CA VAL A 32 8.09 4.66 8.03
C VAL A 32 9.00 5.51 8.91
N GLU A 33 8.81 5.45 10.23
CA GLU A 33 9.64 6.16 11.21
C GLU A 33 11.12 5.80 11.09
N ASP A 34 11.43 4.51 11.13
CA ASP A 34 12.81 4.02 11.03
C ASP A 34 13.49 4.45 9.72
N THR A 35 12.77 4.43 8.59
CA THR A 35 13.31 4.89 7.30
C THR A 35 13.62 6.40 7.32
N MET A 36 12.70 7.22 7.83
CA MET A 36 12.88 8.66 7.94
C MET A 36 14.05 9.02 8.87
N MET A 37 14.15 8.34 10.01
CA MET A 37 15.22 8.52 10.98
C MET A 37 16.59 8.15 10.40
N ARG A 38 16.69 7.02 9.68
CA ARG A 38 17.93 6.60 9.01
C ARG A 38 18.36 7.58 7.93
N MET A 39 17.43 8.08 7.12
CA MET A 39 17.71 9.09 6.10
C MET A 39 18.20 10.40 6.72
N ALA A 40 17.51 10.91 7.75
CA ALA A 40 17.89 12.13 8.44
C ALA A 40 19.29 12.03 9.05
N ALA A 41 19.58 10.94 9.77
CA ALA A 41 20.89 10.70 10.38
C ALA A 41 22.01 10.64 9.32
N SER A 42 21.78 9.99 8.19
CA SER A 42 22.75 9.93 7.08
C SER A 42 23.04 11.28 6.43
N CYS A 43 22.06 12.20 6.48
CA CYS A 43 22.21 13.57 5.99
C CYS A 43 22.74 14.55 7.06
N GLY A 44 23.18 14.06 8.22
CA GLY A 44 23.76 14.87 9.29
C GLY A 44 22.77 15.39 10.35
N LEU A 45 21.49 15.00 10.28
CA LEU A 45 20.47 15.31 11.29
C LEU A 45 20.31 14.14 12.28
N LYS A 46 21.31 13.95 13.14
CA LYS A 46 21.35 12.83 14.10
C LYS A 46 20.28 12.92 15.19
N GLU A 47 20.05 14.13 15.69
CA GLU A 47 19.03 14.41 16.70
C GLU A 47 17.74 14.86 15.99
N SER A 48 16.94 13.88 15.56
CA SER A 48 15.63 14.09 14.95
C SER A 48 14.58 13.20 15.58
N HIS A 49 13.32 13.59 15.41
CA HIS A 49 12.17 12.89 15.98
C HIS A 49 11.07 12.77 14.93
N SER A 50 10.65 11.54 14.65
CA SER A 50 9.48 11.25 13.83
C SER A 50 8.35 10.70 14.69
N PHE A 51 7.12 11.10 14.38
CA PHE A 51 5.92 10.49 14.93
C PHE A 51 4.90 10.28 13.82
N VAL A 52 4.56 9.01 13.56
CA VAL A 52 3.74 8.60 12.42
C VAL A 52 2.40 8.05 12.90
N MET A 53 1.33 8.70 12.45
CA MET A 53 -0.06 8.25 12.59
C MET A 53 -0.62 7.86 11.22
N PRO A 54 -1.65 7.00 11.14
CA PRO A 54 -2.26 6.63 9.86
C PRO A 54 -2.69 7.80 8.98
N THR A 55 -3.01 8.95 9.57
CA THR A 55 -3.53 10.14 8.88
C THR A 55 -2.54 11.32 8.87
N GLY A 56 -1.35 11.16 9.44
CA GLY A 56 -0.40 12.27 9.54
C GLY A 56 0.99 11.84 9.98
N ILE A 57 1.99 12.56 9.49
CA ILE A 57 3.40 12.37 9.82
C ILE A 57 3.90 13.68 10.39
N MET A 58 4.48 13.62 11.59
CA MET A 58 5.17 14.73 12.20
C MET A 58 6.67 14.43 12.21
N PHE A 59 7.47 15.40 11.80
CA PHE A 59 8.92 15.32 11.84
C PHE A 59 9.50 16.59 12.45
N SER A 60 10.40 16.41 13.41
CA SER A 60 11.08 17.48 14.12
C SER A 60 12.58 17.20 14.19
N THR A 61 13.36 18.26 14.34
CA THR A 61 14.81 18.19 14.53
C THR A 61 15.17 19.03 15.75
N ASP A 62 16.14 18.58 16.55
CA ASP A 62 16.45 19.24 17.82
C ASP A 62 17.00 20.67 17.66
N GLY A 63 16.80 21.45 18.74
CA GLY A 63 17.17 22.86 18.84
C GLY A 63 16.19 23.78 18.11
N ASP A 64 16.70 24.79 17.42
CA ASP A 64 15.90 25.76 16.65
C ASP A 64 15.51 25.21 15.26
N GLY A 65 15.29 23.89 15.19
CA GLY A 65 15.00 23.16 13.97
C GLY A 65 13.52 23.21 13.60
N PRO A 66 13.18 23.06 12.31
CA PRO A 66 11.78 23.06 11.90
C PRO A 66 11.04 21.80 12.41
N THR A 67 9.83 22.01 12.92
CA THR A 67 8.83 20.95 13.08
C THR A 67 7.83 21.07 11.94
N LYS A 68 7.61 19.98 11.20
CA LYS A 68 6.67 19.94 10.08
C LYS A 68 5.69 18.79 10.26
N LEU A 69 4.45 19.04 9.86
CA LEU A 69 3.36 18.07 9.84
C LEU A 69 2.92 17.89 8.38
N THR A 70 2.87 16.65 7.91
CA THR A 70 2.29 16.27 6.63
C THR A 70 1.04 15.43 6.86
N ARG A 71 -0.08 15.85 6.30
CA ARG A 71 -1.33 15.07 6.35
C ARG A 71 -1.33 13.98 5.29
N ILE A 72 -1.86 12.81 5.65
CA ILE A 72 -2.09 11.70 4.73
C ILE A 72 -3.60 11.62 4.47
N THR A 73 -4.00 11.85 3.22
CA THR A 73 -5.42 11.86 2.81
C THR A 73 -5.88 10.51 2.25
N ASP A 74 -5.00 9.85 1.51
CA ASP A 74 -5.33 8.64 0.76
C ASP A 74 -4.28 7.58 1.02
N ARG A 75 -4.72 6.34 1.24
CA ARG A 75 -3.86 5.18 1.45
C ARG A 75 -4.33 4.04 0.55
N THR A 76 -3.36 3.44 -0.12
CA THR A 76 -3.51 2.24 -0.94
C THR A 76 -2.38 1.27 -0.58
N THR A 77 -2.36 0.09 -1.17
CA THR A 77 -1.23 -0.81 -1.09
C THR A 77 -0.47 -0.75 -2.41
N ASP A 78 0.76 -0.27 -2.37
CA ASP A 78 1.66 -0.23 -3.51
C ASP A 78 3.06 -0.66 -3.06
N LEU A 79 3.29 -1.98 -3.10
CA LEU A 79 4.55 -2.56 -2.68
C LEU A 79 5.71 -2.18 -3.61
N HIS A 80 5.41 -1.77 -4.84
CA HIS A 80 6.43 -1.32 -5.78
C HIS A 80 7.01 0.03 -5.33
N LYS A 81 6.15 1.02 -5.04
CA LYS A 81 6.59 2.30 -4.47
C LYS A 81 7.32 2.11 -3.14
N VAL A 82 6.87 1.20 -2.29
CA VAL A 82 7.57 0.87 -1.04
C VAL A 82 8.99 0.37 -1.32
N ALA A 83 9.18 -0.51 -2.31
CA ALA A 83 10.50 -1.00 -2.68
C ALA A 83 11.39 0.14 -3.23
N GLU A 84 10.86 0.97 -4.13
CA GLU A 84 11.60 2.08 -4.74
C GLU A 84 12.05 3.12 -3.68
N VAL A 85 11.18 3.50 -2.74
CA VAL A 85 11.55 4.41 -1.65
C VAL A 85 12.62 3.80 -0.74
N ASN A 86 12.50 2.50 -0.41
CA ASN A 86 13.52 1.81 0.39
C ASN A 86 14.88 1.78 -0.32
N ASP A 87 14.89 1.66 -1.66
CA ASP A 87 16.12 1.70 -2.44
C ASP A 87 16.73 3.10 -2.48
N VAL A 88 15.91 4.16 -2.59
CA VAL A 88 16.38 5.55 -2.44
C VAL A 88 16.97 5.77 -1.05
N SER A 89 16.27 5.33 0.01
CA SER A 89 16.74 5.42 1.40
C SER A 89 18.11 4.74 1.58
N ARG A 90 18.28 3.52 1.05
CA ARG A 90 19.56 2.80 1.11
C ARG A 90 20.67 3.53 0.36
N LYS A 91 20.39 4.07 -0.83
CA LYS A 91 21.37 4.79 -1.65
C LYS A 91 21.82 6.10 -1.01
N ILE A 92 20.90 6.89 -0.44
CA ILE A 92 21.28 8.13 0.26
C ILE A 92 22.04 7.82 1.55
N SER A 93 21.65 6.79 2.31
CA SER A 93 22.38 6.38 3.50
C SER A 93 23.78 5.84 3.20
N ALA A 94 24.00 5.29 2.02
CA ALA A 94 25.32 4.89 1.52
C ALA A 94 26.15 6.06 0.94
N GLY A 95 25.61 7.29 0.91
CA GLY A 95 26.27 8.46 0.31
C GLY A 95 26.36 8.42 -1.21
N ILE A 96 25.58 7.55 -1.87
CA ILE A 96 25.56 7.40 -3.34
C ILE A 96 24.74 8.52 -3.98
N LEU A 97 23.69 8.99 -3.30
CA LEU A 97 22.82 10.07 -3.77
C LEU A 97 23.00 11.33 -2.93
N SER A 98 22.99 12.49 -3.58
CA SER A 98 22.79 13.77 -2.93
C SER A 98 21.33 13.94 -2.46
N VAL A 99 21.10 14.86 -1.52
CA VAL A 99 19.75 15.21 -1.04
C VAL A 99 18.83 15.64 -2.19
N SER A 100 19.34 16.43 -3.13
CA SER A 100 18.58 16.90 -4.31
C SER A 100 18.21 15.76 -5.26
N GLU A 101 19.13 14.83 -5.53
CA GLU A 101 18.86 13.68 -6.42
C GLU A 101 17.85 12.73 -5.78
N ALA A 102 18.01 12.43 -4.49
CA ALA A 102 17.06 11.61 -3.75
C ALA A 102 15.67 12.25 -3.74
N HIS A 103 15.59 13.57 -3.53
CA HIS A 103 14.32 14.29 -3.54
C HIS A 103 13.63 14.20 -4.91
N GLN A 104 14.38 14.42 -6.00
CA GLN A 104 13.86 14.31 -7.36
C GLN A 104 13.33 12.89 -7.65
N MET A 105 14.09 11.85 -7.29
CA MET A 105 13.66 10.46 -7.45
C MET A 105 12.39 10.16 -6.65
N LEU A 106 12.27 10.64 -5.41
CA LEU A 106 11.07 10.45 -4.61
C LEU A 106 9.85 11.16 -5.22
N MET A 107 10.01 12.34 -5.82
CA MET A 107 8.91 13.01 -6.52
C MET A 107 8.43 12.21 -7.73
N GLU A 108 9.35 11.60 -8.48
CA GLU A 108 9.01 10.73 -9.62
C GLU A 108 8.25 9.49 -9.15
N ILE A 109 8.67 8.88 -8.04
CA ILE A 109 7.96 7.76 -7.41
C ILE A 109 6.56 8.19 -6.93
N ASP A 110 6.42 9.36 -6.30
CA ASP A 110 5.13 9.88 -5.83
C ASP A 110 4.15 10.06 -7.00
N GLN A 111 4.63 10.60 -8.13
CA GLN A 111 3.84 10.87 -9.34
C GLN A 111 3.57 9.63 -10.20
N SER A 112 4.35 8.56 -10.05
CA SER A 112 4.14 7.33 -10.81
C SER A 112 2.78 6.70 -10.51
N SER A 113 2.09 6.21 -11.54
CA SER A 113 0.86 5.42 -11.40
C SER A 113 1.06 4.07 -12.08
N ASN A 114 1.94 3.25 -11.48
CA ASN A 114 2.31 1.93 -12.01
C ASN A 114 1.25 0.87 -11.70
N THR A 115 -0.01 1.14 -12.05
CA THR A 115 -1.10 0.19 -11.86
C THR A 115 -1.21 -0.73 -13.06
N PHE A 116 -1.23 -2.06 -12.82
CA PHE A 116 -1.51 -3.03 -13.87
C PHE A 116 -2.85 -2.75 -14.56
N PRO A 117 -2.99 -3.07 -15.86
CA PRO A 117 -4.26 -2.91 -16.54
C PRO A 117 -5.34 -3.76 -15.86
N LYS A 118 -6.58 -3.23 -15.80
CA LYS A 118 -7.68 -3.84 -15.03
C LYS A 118 -7.93 -5.31 -15.36
N TRP A 119 -7.82 -5.69 -16.64
CA TRP A 119 -8.01 -7.08 -17.07
C TRP A 119 -7.00 -8.03 -16.42
N PHE A 120 -5.76 -7.59 -16.23
CA PHE A 120 -4.72 -8.39 -15.59
C PHE A 120 -4.98 -8.55 -14.10
N GLN A 121 -5.46 -7.48 -13.44
CA GLN A 121 -5.88 -7.54 -12.03
C GLN A 121 -7.03 -8.54 -11.83
N VAL A 122 -8.00 -8.58 -12.74
CA VAL A 122 -9.11 -9.55 -12.70
C VAL A 122 -8.60 -10.98 -12.81
N ILE A 123 -7.68 -11.25 -13.75
CA ILE A 123 -7.10 -12.59 -13.91
C ILE A 123 -6.29 -12.98 -12.65
N ALA A 124 -5.50 -12.06 -12.12
CA ALA A 124 -4.72 -12.29 -10.91
C ALA A 124 -5.62 -12.58 -9.70
N ALA A 125 -6.69 -11.81 -9.50
CA ALA A 125 -7.68 -12.02 -8.45
C ALA A 125 -8.40 -13.37 -8.61
N ALA A 126 -8.83 -13.71 -9.82
CA ALA A 126 -9.48 -14.99 -10.13
C ALA A 126 -8.57 -16.18 -9.77
N ILE A 127 -7.31 -16.17 -10.22
CA ILE A 127 -6.35 -17.24 -9.90
C ILE A 127 -6.06 -17.28 -8.39
N ALA A 128 -5.90 -16.12 -7.75
CA ALA A 128 -5.66 -16.04 -6.32
C ALA A 128 -6.78 -16.70 -5.50
N SER A 129 -8.06 -16.43 -5.83
CA SER A 129 -9.21 -17.08 -5.17
C SER A 129 -9.19 -18.60 -5.32
N GLY A 130 -8.84 -19.12 -6.51
CA GLY A 130 -8.64 -20.56 -6.70
C GLY A 130 -7.52 -21.12 -5.81
N CYS A 131 -6.39 -20.40 -5.70
CA CYS A 131 -5.29 -20.80 -4.82
C CYS A 131 -5.68 -20.78 -3.33
N PHE A 132 -6.45 -19.79 -2.90
CA PHE A 132 -6.94 -19.73 -1.53
C PHE A 132 -7.88 -20.90 -1.19
N LEU A 133 -8.78 -21.28 -2.12
CA LEU A 133 -9.62 -22.46 -1.94
C LEU A 133 -8.77 -23.72 -1.66
N VAL A 134 -7.68 -23.92 -2.40
CA VAL A 134 -6.77 -25.05 -2.16
C VAL A 134 -6.03 -24.90 -0.83
N MET A 135 -5.58 -23.69 -0.47
CA MET A 135 -4.90 -23.40 0.79
C MET A 135 -5.78 -23.73 2.01
N PHE A 136 -7.08 -23.50 1.91
CA PHE A 136 -8.07 -23.82 2.94
C PHE A 136 -8.66 -25.24 2.81
N GLN A 137 -7.97 -26.13 2.09
CA GLN A 137 -8.36 -27.55 1.95
C GLN A 137 -9.75 -27.75 1.31
N GLY A 138 -10.12 -26.87 0.38
CA GLY A 138 -11.26 -27.06 -0.51
C GLY A 138 -11.03 -28.17 -1.53
N GLN A 139 -12.11 -28.66 -2.14
CA GLN A 139 -12.02 -29.72 -3.14
C GLN A 139 -11.47 -29.17 -4.46
N TRP A 140 -10.60 -29.92 -5.13
CA TRP A 140 -10.06 -29.52 -6.44
C TRP A 140 -11.14 -29.32 -7.51
N GLN A 141 -12.30 -29.97 -7.35
CA GLN A 141 -13.46 -29.79 -8.22
C GLN A 141 -14.04 -28.37 -8.13
N ASP A 142 -13.90 -27.72 -6.98
CA ASP A 142 -14.42 -26.37 -6.72
C ASP A 142 -13.46 -25.26 -7.19
N PHE A 143 -12.24 -25.62 -7.62
CA PHE A 143 -11.23 -24.66 -8.05
C PHE A 143 -11.72 -23.77 -9.19
N VAL A 144 -12.35 -24.34 -10.22
CA VAL A 144 -12.85 -23.58 -11.37
C VAL A 144 -13.95 -22.61 -10.94
N TYR A 145 -14.82 -23.04 -10.02
CA TYR A 145 -15.90 -22.20 -9.50
C TYR A 145 -15.35 -21.07 -8.62
N ALA A 146 -14.34 -21.33 -7.79
CA ALA A 146 -13.67 -20.30 -6.99
C ALA A 146 -12.94 -19.27 -7.87
N VAL A 147 -12.29 -19.72 -8.95
CA VAL A 147 -11.64 -18.80 -9.91
C VAL A 147 -12.67 -17.89 -10.58
N VAL A 148 -13.79 -18.44 -11.05
CA VAL A 148 -14.86 -17.66 -11.68
C VAL A 148 -15.52 -16.72 -10.67
N ALA A 149 -15.84 -17.20 -9.46
CA ALA A 149 -16.44 -16.40 -8.40
C ALA A 149 -15.53 -15.23 -7.98
N GLY A 150 -14.24 -15.50 -7.76
CA GLY A 150 -13.25 -14.48 -7.42
C GLY A 150 -13.07 -13.43 -8.51
N GLY A 151 -13.02 -13.87 -9.78
CA GLY A 151 -12.95 -12.96 -10.93
C GLY A 151 -14.17 -12.05 -11.04
N LEU A 152 -15.38 -12.61 -10.93
CA LEU A 152 -16.63 -11.85 -10.98
C LEU A 152 -16.78 -10.91 -9.76
N GLY A 153 -16.43 -11.38 -8.57
CA GLY A 153 -16.40 -10.58 -7.35
C GLY A 153 -15.45 -9.38 -7.47
N PHE A 154 -14.27 -9.58 -8.05
CA PHE A 154 -13.33 -8.48 -8.30
C PHE A 154 -13.82 -7.51 -9.38
N ILE A 155 -14.50 -7.98 -10.43
CA ILE A 155 -15.15 -7.10 -11.41
C ILE A 155 -16.23 -6.24 -10.74
N ALA A 156 -17.07 -6.85 -9.89
CA ALA A 156 -18.08 -6.13 -9.13
C ALA A 156 -17.44 -5.09 -8.21
N PHE A 157 -16.35 -5.43 -7.53
CA PHE A 157 -15.57 -4.49 -6.73
C PHE A 157 -15.07 -3.31 -7.58
N LEU A 158 -14.45 -3.55 -8.74
CA LEU A 158 -13.97 -2.48 -9.63
C LEU A 158 -15.11 -1.55 -10.11
N TYR A 159 -16.34 -2.06 -10.20
CA TYR A 159 -17.51 -1.29 -10.60
C TYR A 159 -18.11 -0.47 -9.45
N PHE A 160 -18.23 -1.05 -8.24
CA PHE A 160 -18.87 -0.41 -7.09
C PHE A 160 -17.93 0.51 -6.30
N HIS A 161 -16.64 0.19 -6.24
CA HIS A 161 -15.64 0.97 -5.51
C HIS A 161 -15.63 2.48 -5.85
N PRO A 162 -15.70 2.92 -7.13
CA PRO A 162 -15.77 4.35 -7.44
C PRO A 162 -17.11 5.01 -7.09
N ILE A 163 -18.19 4.22 -6.95
CA ILE A 163 -19.55 4.72 -6.65
C ILE A 163 -19.74 4.88 -5.14
N ILE A 164 -19.13 3.98 -4.36
CA ILE A 164 -19.30 3.88 -2.92
C ILE A 164 -17.96 4.20 -2.26
N LYS A 165 -17.74 5.49 -1.92
CA LYS A 165 -16.49 6.00 -1.32
C LYS A 165 -16.10 5.35 0.03
N ILE A 166 -16.97 4.52 0.59
CA ILE A 166 -16.72 3.74 1.80
C ILE A 166 -16.38 2.32 1.39
N LYS A 167 -15.09 1.97 1.43
CA LYS A 167 -14.56 0.64 1.06
C LYS A 167 -15.33 -0.52 1.71
N PHE A 168 -15.63 -0.38 3.00
CA PHE A 168 -16.42 -1.34 3.79
C PHE A 168 -17.80 -1.65 3.19
N PHE A 169 -18.48 -0.65 2.64
CA PHE A 169 -19.83 -0.86 2.09
C PHE A 169 -19.78 -1.55 0.71
N SER A 170 -18.70 -1.35 -0.03
CA SER A 170 -18.43 -2.12 -1.26
C SER A 170 -18.11 -3.58 -0.95
N GLU A 171 -17.26 -3.83 0.05
CA GLU A 171 -16.93 -5.18 0.54
C GLU A 171 -18.19 -5.89 1.08
N PHE A 172 -19.01 -5.19 1.86
CA PHE A 172 -20.30 -5.70 2.35
C PHE A 172 -21.24 -6.08 1.21
N LEU A 173 -21.44 -5.20 0.23
CA LEU A 173 -22.32 -5.49 -0.91
C LEU A 173 -21.79 -6.65 -1.76
N ALA A 174 -20.48 -6.74 -1.96
CA ALA A 174 -19.85 -7.86 -2.66
C ALA A 174 -20.13 -9.19 -1.92
N SER A 175 -19.96 -9.22 -0.60
CA SER A 175 -20.24 -10.42 0.20
C SER A 175 -21.71 -10.85 0.15
N VAL A 176 -22.65 -9.89 0.09
CA VAL A 176 -24.09 -10.18 -0.10
C VAL A 176 -24.36 -10.79 -1.46
N VAL A 177 -23.72 -10.30 -2.53
CA VAL A 177 -23.85 -10.85 -3.89
C VAL A 177 -23.26 -12.25 -3.97
N ILE A 178 -22.08 -12.47 -3.39
CA ILE A 178 -21.43 -13.79 -3.32
C ILE A 178 -22.34 -14.77 -2.58
N GLY A 179 -22.85 -14.39 -1.39
CA GLY A 179 -23.78 -15.22 -0.63
C GLY A 179 -25.06 -15.58 -1.40
N ALA A 180 -25.63 -14.61 -2.14
CA ALA A 180 -26.82 -14.86 -2.96
C ALA A 180 -26.55 -15.84 -4.11
N ILE A 181 -25.40 -15.72 -4.77
CA ILE A 181 -24.96 -16.61 -5.85
C ILE A 181 -24.70 -18.03 -5.29
N SER A 182 -24.03 -18.14 -4.15
CA SER A 182 -23.78 -19.42 -3.47
C SER A 182 -25.06 -20.14 -3.09
N LEU A 183 -26.04 -19.42 -2.51
CA LEU A 183 -27.36 -19.96 -2.18
C LEU A 183 -28.10 -20.44 -3.44
N PHE A 184 -28.01 -19.70 -4.54
CA PHE A 184 -28.59 -20.08 -5.82
C PHE A 184 -27.98 -21.38 -6.38
N PHE A 185 -26.65 -21.53 -6.36
CA PHE A 185 -26.00 -22.75 -6.85
C PHE A 185 -26.29 -23.99 -5.99
N VAL A 186 -26.36 -23.83 -4.66
CA VAL A 186 -26.73 -24.94 -3.76
C VAL A 186 -28.19 -25.34 -3.96
N SER A 187 -29.09 -24.38 -4.19
CA SER A 187 -30.51 -24.69 -4.46
C SER A 187 -30.75 -25.45 -5.77
N LEU A 188 -29.78 -25.44 -6.68
CA LEU A 188 -29.78 -26.19 -7.95
C LEU A 188 -29.05 -27.53 -7.86
N ASP A 189 -28.60 -27.95 -6.68
CA ASP A 189 -27.85 -29.20 -6.43
C ASP A 189 -26.47 -29.25 -7.15
N LEU A 190 -25.92 -28.07 -7.48
CA LEU A 190 -24.64 -27.91 -8.21
C LEU A 190 -23.43 -27.65 -7.29
N GLY A 191 -23.63 -27.44 -5.98
CA GLY A 191 -22.55 -27.23 -5.00
C GLY A 191 -22.89 -27.84 -3.64
N GLN A 192 -21.95 -28.59 -3.04
CA GLN A 192 -22.19 -29.40 -1.83
C GLN A 192 -21.75 -28.76 -0.51
N GLU A 193 -20.85 -27.77 -0.51
CA GLU A 193 -20.34 -27.16 0.75
C GLU A 193 -20.47 -25.64 0.76
N LEU A 194 -21.61 -25.16 1.26
CA LEU A 194 -22.00 -23.75 1.37
C LEU A 194 -20.95 -22.88 2.09
N ASP A 195 -20.37 -23.43 3.18
CA ASP A 195 -19.46 -22.69 4.05
C ASP A 195 -18.12 -22.38 3.38
N LYS A 196 -17.66 -23.22 2.46
CA LYS A 196 -16.38 -22.99 1.75
C LYS A 196 -16.51 -22.00 0.59
N ILE A 197 -17.71 -21.83 0.04
CA ILE A 197 -17.99 -20.88 -1.05
C ILE A 197 -18.18 -19.45 -0.50
N ILE A 198 -18.61 -19.31 0.77
CA ILE A 198 -18.96 -18.02 1.38
C ILE A 198 -17.78 -17.36 2.13
N THR A 199 -16.70 -18.08 2.42
CA THR A 199 -15.63 -17.58 3.31
C THR A 199 -14.63 -16.61 2.64
N GLU A 200 -14.82 -16.23 1.36
CA GLU A 200 -13.98 -15.21 0.67
C GLU A 200 -14.74 -13.97 0.19
#